data_AF-A0AAD4GKJ2-F1
#
_entry.id   AF-A0AAD4GKJ2-F1
#
_cell.length_a   1.000
_cell.length_b   1.000
_cell.length_c   1.000
_cell.angle_alpha   90.00
_cell.angle_beta   90.00
_cell.angle_gamma   90.00
#
_symmetry.space_group_name_H-M   'P 1'
#
loop_
_entity.id
_entity.type
_entity.pdbx_description
1 polymer ?
#
loop_
_entity_poly.entity_id
_entity_poly.type
_entity_poly.pdbx_seq_one_letter_code
_entity_poly.pdbx_strand_id
1 'polypeptide(L)'
;MHSPLARAMYTAVKQARLNDKFQESLYLFLELVRAGVMHGHLWSGRAFSGGPSFGTDDEKSCMLLVMRVLSIVPLNFKSQAWSAPLSLTTLNMLLRNDARRARDDLLDITMSLPFQAEVNTGFGVLAKVYLDTLTHLNNQTRVRDANAEGVKECKQMALEICEETFPGVKQPKQEVERGFRFWDIALTAMRQLHSEGAVLRELIDQFEAAEAWLAPMRP
;
A
#
# COMPACT_ATOMS: atom_id res chain seq x y z
N MET A 1 17.06 -6.63 -27.07
CA MET A 1 15.59 -6.66 -26.85
C MET A 1 15.35 -6.72 -25.35
N HIS A 2 14.77 -5.69 -24.72
CA HIS A 2 14.41 -5.77 -23.29
C HIS A 2 13.13 -6.60 -23.11
N SER A 3 12.94 -7.24 -21.96
CA SER A 3 11.68 -7.95 -21.65
C SER A 3 10.52 -6.96 -21.44
N PRO A 4 9.25 -7.39 -21.59
CA PRO A 4 8.09 -6.53 -21.29
C PRO A 4 8.11 -5.93 -19.88
N LEU A 5 8.51 -6.74 -18.89
CA LEU A 5 8.66 -6.30 -17.50
C LEU A 5 9.70 -5.17 -17.35
N ALA A 6 10.85 -5.31 -18.03
CA ALA A 6 11.90 -4.29 -17.98
C ALA A 6 11.47 -2.98 -18.65
N ARG A 7 10.70 -3.03 -19.75
CA ARG A 7 10.12 -1.84 -20.37
C ARG A 7 9.07 -1.18 -19.48
N ALA A 8 8.17 -1.96 -18.88
CA ALA A 8 7.18 -1.47 -17.93
C ALA A 8 7.85 -0.76 -16.74
N MET A 9 8.89 -1.38 -16.15
CA MET A 9 9.67 -0.76 -15.08
C MET A 9 10.32 0.55 -15.53
N TYR A 10 10.98 0.56 -16.70
CA TYR A 10 11.64 1.76 -17.22
C TYR A 10 10.67 2.92 -17.45
N THR A 11 9.53 2.66 -18.09
CA THR A 11 8.50 3.67 -18.35
C THR A 11 7.92 4.22 -17.04
N ALA A 12 7.61 3.35 -16.09
CA ALA A 12 7.05 3.74 -14.81
C ALA A 12 8.04 4.54 -13.93
N VAL A 13 9.32 4.13 -13.88
CA VAL A 13 10.36 4.87 -13.12
C VAL A 13 10.58 6.28 -13.68
N LYS A 14 10.42 6.50 -14.99
CA LYS A 14 10.52 7.85 -15.57
C LYS A 14 9.48 8.84 -15.04
N GLN A 15 8.32 8.33 -14.63
CA GLN A 15 7.26 9.14 -14.03
C GLN A 15 7.49 9.35 -12.52
N ALA A 16 8.27 8.48 -11.88
CA ALA A 16 8.56 8.56 -10.46
C ALA A 16 9.44 9.78 -10.14
N ARG A 17 9.20 10.41 -8.98
CA ARG A 17 10.12 11.42 -8.45
C ARG A 17 11.35 10.71 -7.88
N LEU A 18 12.53 11.29 -8.07
CA LEU A 18 13.80 10.71 -7.57
C LEU A 18 13.76 10.42 -6.06
N ASN A 19 13.09 11.28 -5.28
CA ASN A 19 13.03 11.15 -3.82
C ASN A 19 12.08 10.05 -3.34
N ASP A 20 11.19 9.53 -4.19
CA ASP A 20 10.21 8.53 -3.75
C ASP A 20 10.83 7.12 -3.61
N LYS A 21 11.98 6.85 -4.27
CA LYS A 21 12.74 5.59 -4.18
C LYS A 21 11.93 4.30 -4.47
N PHE A 22 10.96 4.36 -5.38
CA PHE A 22 10.04 3.24 -5.66
C PHE A 22 10.63 2.05 -6.46
N GLN A 23 11.92 2.01 -6.74
CA GLN A 23 12.52 1.02 -7.64
C GLN A 23 12.30 -0.43 -7.15
N GLU A 24 12.58 -0.68 -5.87
CA GLU A 24 12.39 -2.00 -5.25
C GLU A 24 10.91 -2.38 -5.16
N SER A 25 10.06 -1.46 -4.69
CA SER A 25 8.61 -1.67 -4.60
C SER A 25 7.99 -1.94 -5.98
N LEU A 26 8.45 -1.25 -7.02
CA LEU A 26 7.97 -1.46 -8.38
C LEU A 26 8.43 -2.81 -8.94
N TYR A 27 9.68 -3.21 -8.68
CA TYR A 27 10.16 -4.53 -9.06
C TYR A 27 9.32 -5.64 -8.40
N LEU A 28 9.10 -5.55 -7.09
CA LEU A 28 8.28 -6.50 -6.35
C LEU A 28 6.83 -6.52 -6.88
N PHE A 29 6.25 -5.35 -7.14
CA PHE A 29 4.92 -5.23 -7.76
C PHE A 29 4.84 -5.98 -9.10
N LEU A 30 5.82 -5.78 -9.98
CA LEU A 30 5.85 -6.44 -11.28
C LEU A 30 5.97 -7.97 -11.17
N GLU A 31 6.77 -8.47 -10.23
CA GLU A 31 6.86 -9.91 -9.97
C GLU A 31 5.57 -10.48 -9.37
N LEU A 32 4.87 -9.72 -8.52
CA LEU A 32 3.56 -10.12 -7.99
C LEU A 32 2.46 -10.11 -9.07
N VAL A 33 2.52 -9.17 -10.02
CA VAL A 33 1.68 -9.18 -11.22
C VAL A 33 1.98 -10.42 -12.06
N ARG A 34 3.26 -10.72 -12.28
CA ARG A 34 3.70 -11.91 -13.03
C ARG A 34 3.27 -13.22 -12.36
N ALA A 35 3.24 -13.26 -11.02
CA ALA A 35 2.75 -14.37 -10.22
C ALA A 35 1.21 -14.46 -10.18
N GLY A 36 0.49 -13.48 -10.75
CA GLY A 36 -0.96 -13.48 -10.83
C GLY A 36 -1.68 -13.21 -9.49
N VAL A 37 -1.00 -12.61 -8.51
CA VAL A 37 -1.56 -12.37 -7.16
C VAL A 37 -2.03 -10.92 -6.94
N MET A 38 -1.77 -10.02 -7.88
CA MET A 38 -2.15 -8.60 -7.80
C MET A 38 -3.54 -8.31 -8.37
N HIS A 39 -4.59 -8.86 -7.77
CA HIS A 39 -5.99 -8.66 -8.18
C HIS A 39 -6.85 -8.09 -7.04
N GLY A 40 -8.11 -7.72 -7.31
CA GLY A 40 -9.07 -7.21 -6.31
C GLY A 40 -9.88 -8.28 -5.57
N HIS A 41 -9.79 -9.56 -5.98
CA HIS A 41 -10.60 -10.64 -5.39
C HIS A 41 -10.08 -11.18 -4.05
N LEU A 42 -10.97 -11.67 -3.21
CA LEU A 42 -10.62 -12.41 -1.99
C LEU A 42 -9.96 -13.75 -2.34
N TRP A 43 -8.83 -14.09 -1.70
CA TRP A 43 -8.13 -15.35 -1.98
C TRP A 43 -8.89 -16.60 -1.50
N SER A 44 -9.59 -16.50 -0.37
CA SER A 44 -10.32 -17.64 0.23
C SER A 44 -11.83 -17.57 0.02
N GLY A 45 -12.32 -16.66 -0.85
CA GLY A 45 -13.76 -16.39 -1.01
C GLY A 45 -14.44 -15.82 0.24
N ARG A 46 -13.68 -15.50 1.30
CA ARG A 46 -14.18 -15.01 2.58
C ARG A 46 -13.49 -13.69 2.93
N ALA A 47 -14.28 -12.71 3.36
CA ALA A 47 -13.74 -11.48 3.92
C ALA A 47 -13.22 -11.73 5.35
N PHE A 48 -12.01 -11.29 5.62
CA PHE A 48 -11.43 -11.27 6.97
C PHE A 48 -11.48 -9.85 7.55
N SER A 49 -11.42 -9.76 8.87
CA SER A 49 -11.35 -8.48 9.57
C SER A 49 -10.14 -7.67 9.09
N GLY A 50 -10.30 -6.36 8.96
CA GLY A 50 -9.27 -5.44 8.45
C GLY A 50 -9.34 -5.14 6.96
N GLY A 51 -10.28 -5.74 6.23
CA GLY A 51 -10.59 -5.38 4.84
C GLY A 51 -11.48 -4.12 4.70
N PRO A 52 -11.80 -3.72 3.46
CA PRO A 52 -12.69 -2.60 3.13
C PRO A 52 -14.01 -2.63 3.89
N SER A 53 -14.41 -1.49 4.48
CA SER A 53 -15.54 -1.46 5.43
C SER A 53 -16.86 -0.98 4.79
N PHE A 54 -16.79 0.02 3.92
CA PHE A 54 -17.95 0.67 3.33
C PHE A 54 -18.09 0.40 1.82
N GLY A 55 -19.26 0.69 1.27
CA GLY A 55 -19.54 0.57 -0.17
C GLY A 55 -20.08 -0.78 -0.64
N THR A 56 -20.33 -0.84 -1.94
CA THR A 56 -20.72 -2.05 -2.69
C THR A 56 -19.55 -3.04 -2.80
N ASP A 57 -19.82 -4.29 -3.19
CA ASP A 57 -18.78 -5.31 -3.32
C ASP A 57 -17.72 -4.96 -4.40
N ASP A 58 -18.13 -4.25 -5.45
CA ASP A 58 -17.22 -3.73 -6.48
C ASP A 58 -16.31 -2.63 -5.92
N GLU A 59 -16.86 -1.70 -5.13
CA GLU A 59 -16.09 -0.64 -4.47
C GLU A 59 -15.11 -1.23 -3.43
N LYS A 60 -15.54 -2.25 -2.70
CA LYS A 60 -14.66 -3.00 -1.78
C LYS A 60 -13.55 -3.73 -2.53
N SER A 61 -13.85 -4.32 -3.68
CA SER A 61 -12.83 -4.96 -4.53
C SER A 61 -11.79 -3.96 -5.05
N CYS A 62 -12.23 -2.75 -5.44
CA CYS A 62 -11.36 -1.64 -5.81
C CYS A 62 -10.45 -1.23 -4.64
N MET A 63 -11.03 -0.99 -3.45
CA MET A 63 -10.27 -0.64 -2.26
C MET A 63 -9.26 -1.72 -1.89
N LEU A 64 -9.65 -3.01 -1.96
CA LEU A 64 -8.75 -4.12 -1.64
C LEU A 64 -7.56 -4.17 -2.59
N LEU A 65 -7.78 -3.95 -3.89
CA LEU A 65 -6.69 -3.86 -4.86
C LEU A 65 -5.74 -2.70 -4.53
N VAL A 66 -6.28 -1.51 -4.24
CA VAL A 66 -5.48 -0.34 -3.84
C VAL A 66 -4.66 -0.67 -2.59
N MET A 67 -5.27 -1.20 -1.54
CA MET A 67 -4.58 -1.59 -0.30
C MET A 67 -3.46 -2.59 -0.57
N ARG A 68 -3.69 -3.59 -1.43
CA ARG A 68 -2.68 -4.60 -1.80
C ARG A 68 -1.48 -3.97 -2.50
N VAL A 69 -1.73 -3.11 -3.49
CA VAL A 69 -0.65 -2.41 -4.22
C VAL A 69 0.14 -1.52 -3.26
N LEU A 70 -0.53 -0.76 -2.41
CA LEU A 70 0.15 0.17 -1.51
C LEU A 70 0.92 -0.52 -0.39
N SER A 71 0.51 -1.73 0.02
CA SER A 71 1.24 -2.54 1.03
C SER A 71 2.64 -2.98 0.58
N ILE A 72 2.98 -2.82 -0.71
CA ILE A 72 4.32 -3.10 -1.25
C ILE A 72 5.30 -1.98 -0.91
N VAL A 73 4.79 -0.79 -0.59
CA VAL A 73 5.60 0.38 -0.26
C VAL A 73 5.92 0.37 1.23
N PRO A 74 7.20 0.50 1.63
CA PRO A 74 7.57 0.55 3.04
C PRO A 74 7.07 1.84 3.69
N LEU A 75 6.34 1.74 4.80
CA LEU A 75 5.89 2.91 5.54
C LEU A 75 7.03 3.45 6.43
N ASN A 76 7.22 4.77 6.47
CA ASN A 76 8.29 5.37 7.26
C ASN A 76 7.88 5.62 8.71
N PHE A 77 8.63 5.08 9.67
CA PHE A 77 8.36 5.26 11.10
C PHE A 77 9.34 6.25 11.76
N LYS A 78 8.84 6.92 12.80
CA LYS A 78 9.64 7.75 13.71
C LYS A 78 10.60 6.84 14.47
N SER A 79 11.83 7.30 14.66
CA SER A 79 12.75 6.62 15.55
C SER A 79 12.28 6.88 16.98
N GLN A 80 11.58 5.90 17.56
CA GLN A 80 11.05 5.99 18.90
C GLN A 80 11.42 4.72 19.67
N ALA A 81 11.72 4.86 20.96
CA ALA A 81 11.91 3.72 21.83
C ALA A 81 10.61 2.91 21.87
N TRP A 82 10.73 1.59 21.70
CA TRP A 82 9.59 0.69 21.79
C TRP A 82 8.93 0.82 23.16
N SER A 83 7.69 1.29 23.19
CA SER A 83 6.91 1.49 24.43
C SER A 83 5.71 0.56 24.54
N ALA A 84 5.47 -0.30 23.54
CA ALA A 84 4.35 -1.22 23.55
C ALA A 84 4.64 -2.45 24.41
N PRO A 85 3.62 -3.08 25.00
CA PRO A 85 3.80 -4.34 25.74
C PRO A 85 4.42 -5.37 24.80
N LEU A 86 5.53 -5.96 25.22
CA LEU A 86 6.11 -7.12 24.54
C LEU A 86 5.00 -8.17 24.39
N SER A 87 4.86 -8.75 23.20
CA SER A 87 3.95 -9.87 23.03
C SER A 87 4.29 -10.94 24.07
N LEU A 88 3.30 -11.66 24.60
CA LEU A 88 3.53 -12.72 25.59
C LEU A 88 4.63 -13.71 25.16
N THR A 89 4.74 -13.96 23.86
CA THR A 89 5.81 -14.79 23.28
C THR A 89 7.18 -14.15 23.44
N THR A 90 7.33 -12.87 23.06
CA THR A 90 8.60 -12.14 23.20
C THR A 90 8.97 -11.94 24.67
N LEU A 91 7.98 -11.71 25.55
CA LEU A 91 8.19 -11.62 26.98
C LEU A 91 8.61 -12.97 27.58
N ASN A 92 7.99 -14.07 27.18
CA ASN A 92 8.40 -15.41 27.60
C ASN A 92 9.82 -15.74 27.13
N MET A 93 10.16 -15.45 25.87
CA MET A 93 11.52 -15.63 25.35
C MET A 93 12.54 -14.79 26.11
N LEU A 94 12.18 -13.55 26.46
CA LEU A 94 13.02 -12.67 27.28
C LEU A 94 13.20 -13.24 28.69
N LEU A 95 12.11 -13.57 29.40
CA LEU A 95 12.15 -14.05 30.79
C LEU A 95 12.81 -15.42 30.94
N ARG A 96 12.63 -16.32 29.97
CA ARG A 96 13.24 -17.66 29.96
C ARG A 96 14.67 -17.67 29.44
N ASN A 97 15.16 -16.53 28.95
CA ASN A 97 16.44 -16.43 28.27
C ASN A 97 16.56 -17.34 27.03
N ASP A 98 15.41 -17.64 26.40
CA ASP A 98 15.32 -18.42 25.15
C ASP A 98 15.72 -17.59 23.92
N ALA A 99 16.13 -16.34 24.10
CA ALA A 99 16.65 -15.46 23.05
C ALA A 99 18.14 -15.14 23.29
N ARG A 100 18.96 -15.26 22.23
CA ARG A 100 20.38 -14.85 22.25
C ARG A 100 20.45 -13.31 22.29
N ARG A 101 20.81 -12.74 23.45
CA ARG A 101 20.77 -11.28 23.70
C ARG A 101 22.01 -10.53 23.20
N ALA A 102 23.18 -11.12 23.36
CA ALA A 102 24.43 -10.59 22.82
C ALA A 102 24.63 -11.20 21.43
N ARG A 103 24.27 -10.43 20.40
CA ARG A 103 24.43 -10.81 18.99
C ARG A 103 25.49 -9.94 18.35
N ASP A 104 26.49 -10.60 17.79
CA ASP A 104 27.55 -10.07 16.94
C ASP A 104 27.28 -10.33 15.45
N ASP A 105 26.27 -11.14 15.15
CA ASP A 105 25.90 -11.65 13.82
C ASP A 105 24.83 -10.79 13.09
N LEU A 106 24.47 -9.61 13.60
CA LEU A 106 23.38 -8.80 13.03
C LEU A 106 23.65 -8.40 11.57
N LEU A 107 24.89 -8.08 11.22
CA LEU A 107 25.27 -7.72 9.85
C LEU A 107 25.13 -8.90 8.89
N ASP A 108 25.61 -10.08 9.29
CA ASP A 108 25.51 -11.31 8.51
C ASP A 108 24.04 -11.71 8.31
N ILE A 109 23.22 -11.56 9.35
CA ILE A 109 21.77 -11.76 9.27
C ILE A 109 21.18 -10.79 8.24
N THR A 110 21.48 -9.49 8.33
CA THR A 110 20.97 -8.49 7.37
C THR A 110 21.36 -8.84 5.92
N MET A 111 22.60 -9.27 5.67
CA MET A 111 23.05 -9.67 4.32
C MET A 111 22.46 -11.01 3.86
N SER A 112 22.07 -11.89 4.79
CA SER A 112 21.42 -13.17 4.48
C SER A 112 19.92 -13.03 4.18
N LEU A 113 19.30 -11.92 4.57
CA LEU A 113 17.89 -11.68 4.31
C LEU A 113 17.69 -11.31 2.82
N PRO A 114 16.74 -11.95 2.13
CA PRO A 114 16.50 -11.71 0.70
C PRO A 114 15.95 -10.31 0.39
N PHE A 115 15.51 -9.57 1.41
CA PHE A 115 14.99 -8.22 1.29
C PHE A 115 15.69 -7.29 2.29
N GLN A 116 16.12 -6.12 1.82
CA GLN A 116 16.80 -5.12 2.63
C GLN A 116 15.85 -4.42 3.63
N ALA A 117 14.54 -4.49 3.40
CA ALA A 117 13.51 -3.93 4.26
C ALA A 117 12.51 -5.01 4.71
N GLU A 118 12.00 -4.89 5.94
CA GLU A 118 10.94 -5.74 6.44
C GLU A 118 9.62 -5.52 5.68
N VAL A 119 8.86 -6.60 5.49
CA VAL A 119 7.55 -6.53 4.83
C VAL A 119 6.59 -5.73 5.70
N ASN A 120 6.11 -4.59 5.19
CA ASN A 120 5.28 -3.67 5.97
C ASN A 120 3.86 -3.57 5.38
N THR A 121 2.89 -4.22 6.02
CA THR A 121 1.47 -4.08 5.64
C THR A 121 0.85 -2.74 6.08
N GLY A 122 1.57 -1.97 6.89
CA GLY A 122 1.08 -0.72 7.50
C GLY A 122 0.70 0.33 6.47
N PHE A 123 1.33 0.36 5.30
CA PHE A 123 0.97 1.33 4.27
C PHE A 123 -0.44 1.08 3.71
N GLY A 124 -0.79 -0.18 3.44
CA GLY A 124 -2.15 -0.54 3.03
C GLY A 124 -3.19 -0.20 4.10
N VAL A 125 -2.85 -0.35 5.37
CA VAL A 125 -3.71 0.03 6.50
C VAL A 125 -3.86 1.55 6.58
N LEU A 126 -2.79 2.33 6.40
CA LEU A 126 -2.85 3.79 6.35
C LEU A 126 -3.78 4.27 5.23
N ALA A 127 -3.62 3.73 4.03
CA ALA A 127 -4.48 4.06 2.89
C ALA A 127 -5.95 3.68 3.13
N LYS A 128 -6.19 2.51 3.74
CA LYS A 128 -7.54 2.10 4.17
C LYS A 128 -8.15 3.09 5.14
N VAL A 129 -7.42 3.48 6.19
CA VAL A 129 -7.94 4.43 7.19
C VAL A 129 -8.30 5.75 6.54
N TYR A 130 -7.48 6.26 5.61
CA TYR A 130 -7.81 7.45 4.85
C TYR A 130 -9.12 7.30 4.05
N LEU A 131 -9.21 6.23 3.22
CA LEU A 131 -10.36 6.02 2.32
C LEU A 131 -11.66 5.70 3.06
N ASP A 132 -11.59 4.87 4.11
CA ASP A 132 -12.75 4.55 4.96
C ASP A 132 -13.21 5.80 5.72
N THR A 133 -12.29 6.60 6.27
CA THR A 133 -12.64 7.85 6.95
C THR A 133 -13.30 8.84 5.99
N LEU A 134 -12.74 9.01 4.79
CA LEU A 134 -13.33 9.89 3.78
C LEU A 134 -14.74 9.41 3.37
N THR A 135 -14.91 8.11 3.18
CA THR A 135 -16.22 7.52 2.86
C THR A 135 -17.20 7.72 4.01
N HIS A 136 -16.75 7.56 5.26
CA HIS A 136 -17.56 7.79 6.45
C HIS A 136 -18.02 9.25 6.56
N LEU A 137 -17.10 10.20 6.39
CA LEU A 137 -17.40 11.65 6.38
C LEU A 137 -18.37 12.02 5.24
N ASN A 138 -18.30 11.33 4.11
CA ASN A 138 -19.22 11.49 2.99
C ASN A 138 -20.47 10.59 3.10
N ASN A 139 -21.09 10.54 4.28
CA ASN A 139 -22.32 9.80 4.56
C ASN A 139 -22.26 8.30 4.20
N GLN A 140 -21.13 7.65 4.43
CA GLN A 140 -20.87 6.24 4.07
C GLN A 140 -20.98 5.95 2.57
N THR A 141 -20.85 6.98 1.73
CA THR A 141 -20.87 6.85 0.26
C THR A 141 -19.56 7.31 -0.33
N ARG A 142 -19.12 6.71 -1.44
CA ARG A 142 -17.91 7.17 -2.13
C ARG A 142 -18.07 8.60 -2.63
N VAL A 143 -16.97 9.35 -2.60
CA VAL A 143 -16.89 10.64 -3.29
C VAL A 143 -16.88 10.39 -4.79
N ARG A 144 -17.78 11.04 -5.54
CA ARG A 144 -17.87 10.91 -7.01
C ARG A 144 -17.28 12.11 -7.75
N ASP A 145 -17.32 13.28 -7.12
CA ASP A 145 -16.76 14.51 -7.66
C ASP A 145 -15.77 15.09 -6.64
N ALA A 146 -14.52 15.24 -7.05
CA ALA A 146 -13.45 15.80 -6.21
C ALA A 146 -13.68 17.28 -5.86
N ASN A 147 -14.47 18.00 -6.67
CA ASN A 147 -14.69 19.43 -6.56
C ASN A 147 -16.05 19.79 -5.94
N ALA A 148 -16.85 18.79 -5.56
CA ALA A 148 -18.11 19.04 -4.87
C ALA A 148 -17.89 19.76 -3.53
N GLU A 149 -18.91 20.50 -3.10
CA GLU A 149 -18.88 21.28 -1.86
C GLU A 149 -18.61 20.37 -0.65
N GLY A 150 -17.75 20.82 0.27
CA GLY A 150 -17.35 20.07 1.47
C GLY A 150 -16.36 18.92 1.25
N VAL A 151 -16.14 18.44 0.01
CA VAL A 151 -15.23 17.30 -0.25
C VAL A 151 -13.78 17.62 0.13
N LYS A 152 -13.31 18.84 -0.15
CA LYS A 152 -11.95 19.27 0.22
C LYS A 152 -11.73 19.25 1.74
N GLU A 153 -12.72 19.71 2.49
CA GLU A 153 -12.70 19.70 3.96
C GLU A 153 -12.73 18.27 4.50
N CYS A 154 -13.56 17.39 3.91
CA CYS A 154 -13.59 15.97 4.27
C CYS A 154 -12.25 15.27 4.01
N LYS A 155 -11.59 15.56 2.89
CA LYS A 155 -10.24 15.03 2.57
C LYS A 155 -9.21 15.50 3.59
N GLN A 156 -9.23 16.78 3.94
CA GLN A 156 -8.32 17.34 4.93
C GLN A 156 -8.55 16.73 6.32
N MET A 157 -9.79 16.59 6.74
CA MET A 157 -10.17 15.94 8.00
C MET A 157 -9.74 14.46 8.02
N ALA A 158 -9.90 13.74 6.91
CA ALA A 158 -9.44 12.35 6.81
C ALA A 158 -7.90 12.22 6.93
N LEU A 159 -7.14 13.19 6.37
CA LEU A 159 -5.70 13.27 6.54
C LEU A 159 -5.28 13.58 7.98
N GLU A 160 -6.03 14.44 8.68
CA GLU A 160 -5.81 14.75 10.10
C GLU A 160 -6.06 13.53 10.99
N ILE A 161 -7.15 12.80 10.75
CA ILE A 161 -7.44 11.54 11.46
C ILE A 161 -6.32 10.51 11.22
N CYS A 162 -5.74 10.44 10.02
CA CYS A 162 -4.58 9.57 9.78
C CYS A 162 -3.36 9.99 10.61
N GLU A 163 -3.12 11.30 10.76
CA GLU A 163 -2.01 11.80 11.57
C GLU A 163 -2.16 11.47 13.06
N GLU A 164 -3.40 11.54 13.57
CA GLU A 164 -3.74 11.17 14.94
C GLU A 164 -3.69 9.64 15.17
N THR A 165 -4.19 8.86 14.21
CA THR A 165 -4.28 7.39 14.31
C THR A 165 -2.91 6.72 14.27
N PHE A 166 -1.95 7.31 13.54
CA PHE A 166 -0.63 6.74 13.33
C PHE A 166 0.51 7.62 13.89
N PRO A 167 0.58 7.83 15.22
CA PRO A 167 1.54 8.76 15.83
C PRO A 167 2.99 8.33 15.60
N GLY A 168 3.24 7.03 15.41
CA GLY A 168 4.56 6.46 15.13
C GLY A 168 5.03 6.62 13.68
N VAL A 169 4.17 7.04 12.75
CA VAL A 169 4.52 7.21 11.34
C VAL A 169 5.09 8.62 11.12
N LYS A 170 6.17 8.73 10.33
CA LYS A 170 6.75 10.02 9.93
C LYS A 170 5.85 10.65 8.88
N GLN A 171 5.36 11.86 9.16
CA GLN A 171 4.56 12.68 8.24
C GLN A 171 3.42 11.88 7.55
N PRO A 172 2.43 11.34 8.30
CA PRO A 172 1.42 10.42 7.76
C PRO A 172 0.66 10.97 6.54
N LYS A 173 0.38 12.28 6.52
CA LYS A 173 -0.26 12.97 5.38
C LYS A 173 0.55 12.83 4.09
N GLN A 174 1.86 13.07 4.17
CA GLN A 174 2.76 12.95 3.02
C GLN A 174 2.95 11.49 2.60
N GLU A 175 2.90 10.55 3.54
CA GLU A 175 2.91 9.12 3.22
C GLU A 175 1.64 8.73 2.44
N VAL A 176 0.44 9.21 2.81
CA VAL A 176 -0.78 8.95 2.02
C VAL A 176 -0.60 9.42 0.56
N GLU A 177 -0.14 10.66 0.35
CA GLU A 177 0.13 11.16 -1.00
C GLU A 177 1.21 10.34 -1.73
N ARG A 178 2.25 9.90 -1.01
CA ARG A 178 3.29 9.04 -1.57
C ARG A 178 2.74 7.70 -2.03
N GLY A 179 1.80 7.13 -1.29
CA GLY A 179 1.08 5.93 -1.70
C GLY A 179 0.38 6.13 -3.04
N PHE A 180 -0.40 7.19 -3.17
CA PHE A 180 -1.13 7.44 -4.41
C PHE A 180 -0.22 7.76 -5.60
N ARG A 181 0.96 8.38 -5.37
CA ARG A 181 1.99 8.48 -6.41
C ARG A 181 2.54 7.12 -6.82
N PHE A 182 2.74 6.19 -5.88
CA PHE A 182 3.14 4.83 -6.23
C PHE A 182 2.07 4.11 -7.05
N TRP A 183 0.79 4.30 -6.70
CA TRP A 183 -0.33 3.77 -7.48
C TRP A 183 -0.30 4.25 -8.94
N ASP A 184 -0.04 5.53 -9.19
CA ASP A 184 0.09 6.07 -10.56
C ASP A 184 1.20 5.40 -11.38
N ILE A 185 2.32 5.12 -10.72
CA ILE A 185 3.48 4.45 -11.32
C ILE A 185 3.15 2.99 -11.61
N ALA A 186 2.50 2.29 -10.66
CA ALA A 186 2.05 0.92 -10.82
C ALA A 186 1.02 0.79 -11.95
N LEU A 187 0.06 1.71 -12.04
CA LEU A 187 -0.94 1.76 -13.11
C LEU A 187 -0.29 2.00 -14.48
N THR A 188 0.71 2.89 -14.54
CA THR A 188 1.47 3.11 -15.78
C THR A 188 2.24 1.87 -16.22
N ALA A 189 2.83 1.14 -15.28
CA ALA A 189 3.46 -0.15 -15.57
C ALA A 189 2.44 -1.17 -16.10
N MET A 190 1.25 -1.26 -15.49
CA MET A 190 0.17 -2.14 -15.94
C MET A 190 -0.32 -1.80 -17.35
N ARG A 191 -0.51 -0.52 -17.66
CA ARG A 191 -0.87 -0.04 -19.01
C ARG A 191 0.19 -0.42 -20.04
N GLN A 192 1.48 -0.27 -19.70
CA GLN A 192 2.58 -0.70 -20.57
C GLN A 192 2.55 -2.21 -20.81
N LEU A 193 2.42 -3.02 -19.75
CA LEU A 193 2.32 -4.48 -19.88
C LEU A 193 1.11 -4.90 -20.73
N HIS A 194 -0.03 -4.23 -20.59
CA HIS A 194 -1.22 -4.52 -21.37
C HIS A 194 -1.02 -4.22 -22.86
N SER A 195 -0.39 -3.08 -23.20
CA SER A 195 -0.07 -2.72 -24.59
C SER A 195 0.84 -3.74 -25.28
N GLU A 196 1.61 -4.50 -24.51
CA GLU A 196 2.51 -5.54 -25.00
C GLU A 196 1.89 -6.96 -24.92
N GLY A 197 0.63 -7.08 -24.48
CA GLY A 197 -0.05 -8.37 -24.30
C GLY A 197 0.54 -9.23 -23.19
N ALA A 198 1.30 -8.65 -22.26
CA ALA A 198 1.97 -9.37 -21.18
C ALA A 198 1.08 -9.62 -19.94
N VAL A 199 -0.12 -9.03 -19.90
CA VAL A 199 -1.12 -9.22 -18.85
C VAL A 199 -2.51 -9.44 -19.45
N LEU A 200 -3.34 -10.18 -18.72
CA LEU A 200 -4.73 -10.44 -19.10
C LEU A 200 -5.55 -9.15 -19.09
N ARG A 201 -6.50 -9.04 -20.02
CA ARG A 201 -7.40 -7.88 -20.13
C ARG A 201 -8.22 -7.67 -18.86
N GLU A 202 -8.75 -8.74 -18.29
CA GLU A 202 -9.53 -8.69 -17.04
C GLU A 202 -8.73 -8.06 -15.89
N LEU A 203 -7.41 -8.28 -15.86
CA LEU A 203 -6.56 -7.72 -14.82
C LEU A 203 -6.41 -6.20 -14.97
N ILE A 204 -6.12 -5.71 -16.17
CA ILE A 204 -6.01 -4.25 -16.39
C ILE A 204 -7.37 -3.56 -16.18
N ASP A 205 -8.49 -4.21 -16.55
CA ASP A 205 -9.83 -3.67 -16.32
C ASP A 205 -10.11 -3.46 -14.82
N GLN A 206 -9.62 -4.35 -13.95
CA GLN A 206 -9.68 -4.15 -12.49
C GLN A 206 -8.88 -2.92 -12.02
N PHE A 207 -7.69 -2.70 -12.58
CA PHE A 207 -6.86 -1.54 -12.24
C PHE A 207 -7.47 -0.23 -12.73
N GLU A 208 -8.04 -0.19 -13.93
CA GLU A 208 -8.73 0.99 -14.46
C GLU A 208 -10.03 1.28 -13.69
N ALA A 209 -10.79 0.25 -13.31
CA ALA A 209 -11.97 0.40 -12.45
C ALA A 209 -11.59 0.94 -11.06
N ALA A 210 -10.51 0.42 -10.46
CA ALA A 210 -10.00 0.91 -9.20
C ALA A 210 -9.47 2.35 -9.31
N GLU A 211 -8.86 2.73 -10.44
CA GLU A 211 -8.44 4.10 -10.69
C GLU A 211 -9.63 5.05 -10.80
N ALA A 212 -10.65 4.70 -11.59
CA ALA A 212 -11.86 5.50 -11.71
C ALA A 212 -12.60 5.65 -10.37
N TRP A 213 -12.56 4.62 -9.53
CA TRP A 213 -13.08 4.67 -8.17
C TRP A 213 -12.24 5.59 -7.28
N LEU A 214 -10.90 5.49 -7.34
CA LEU A 214 -9.97 6.19 -6.46
C LEU A 214 -9.79 7.66 -6.81
N ALA A 215 -9.76 8.02 -8.09
CA ALA A 215 -9.45 9.36 -8.61
C ALA A 215 -10.16 10.52 -7.86
N PRO A 216 -11.49 10.50 -7.65
CA PRO A 216 -12.16 11.60 -6.94
C PRO A 216 -11.82 11.69 -5.45
N MET A 217 -11.33 10.61 -4.84
CA MET A 217 -11.04 10.50 -3.40
C MET A 217 -9.59 10.86 -3.04
N ARG A 218 -8.71 11.04 -4.01
CA ARG A 218 -7.30 11.38 -3.75
C ARG A 218 -7.17 12.76 -3.08
N PRO A 219 -6.22 12.95 -2.15
CA PRO A 219 -5.96 14.23 -1.49
C PRO A 219 -5.45 15.29 -2.49
#